data_AF-A0A2V9PD88-F1
#
_entry.id   AF-A0A2V9PD88-F1
#
_cell.length_a   1.000
_cell.length_b   1.000
_cell.length_c   1.000
_cell.angle_alpha   90.00
_cell.angle_beta   90.00
_cell.angle_gamma   90.00
#
_symmetry.space_group_name_H-M   'P 1'
#
loop_
_entity.id
_entity.type
_entity.pdbx_description
1 polymer ?
#
loop_
_entity_poly.entity_id
_entity_poly.type
_entity_poly.pdbx_seq_one_letter_code
_entity_poly.pdbx_strand_id
1 'polypeptide(L)' 'IPLNFDGAEQLAGAALDLAISQKHSVYDAVYCALAVNLDCELITADSALVSKLAGNLPFVRHLSTFNL' A
#
# COMPACT_ATOMS: atom_id res chain seq x y z
N ILE A 1 -13.03 14.55 9.93
CA ILE A 1 -11.60 14.13 10.07
C ILE A 1 -10.82 14.92 9.02
N PRO A 2 -9.70 15.59 9.35
CA PRO A 2 -8.90 16.26 8.33
C PRO A 2 -8.36 15.22 7.33
N LEU A 3 -8.50 15.51 6.04
CA LEU A 3 -7.92 14.69 4.98
C LEU A 3 -6.55 15.28 4.61
N ASN A 4 -5.51 14.46 4.67
CA ASN A 4 -4.20 14.79 4.13
C ASN A 4 -4.09 14.19 2.73
N PHE A 5 -3.67 15.00 1.77
CA PHE A 5 -3.50 14.59 0.38
C PHE A 5 -2.03 14.66 0.03
N ASP A 6 -1.51 13.56 -0.52
CA ASP A 6 -0.16 13.47 -1.06
C ASP A 6 -0.21 13.29 -2.58
N GLY A 7 0.64 14.04 -3.28
CA GLY A 7 0.79 13.94 -4.73
C GLY A 7 1.49 12.64 -5.12
N ALA A 8 0.92 11.91 -6.08
CA ALA A 8 1.49 10.64 -6.53
C ALA A 8 2.85 10.81 -7.22
N GLU A 9 3.20 12.00 -7.69
CA GLU A 9 4.47 12.26 -8.40
C GLU A 9 5.68 11.94 -7.53
N GLN A 10 5.60 12.22 -6.22
CA GLN A 10 6.68 11.99 -5.28
C GLN A 10 6.89 10.50 -4.97
N LEU A 11 5.85 9.70 -5.20
CA LEU A 11 5.83 8.26 -4.93
C LEU A 11 6.08 7.41 -6.17
N ALA A 12 6.00 8.00 -7.36
CA ALA A 12 5.99 7.27 -8.63
C ALA A 12 7.20 6.33 -8.81
N GLY A 13 8.40 6.78 -8.42
CA GLY A 13 9.60 5.94 -8.49
C GLY A 13 9.52 4.73 -7.56
N ALA A 14 9.27 4.98 -6.26
CA ALA A 14 9.15 3.91 -5.26
C ALA A 14 8.00 2.93 -5.58
N ALA A 15 6.88 3.44 -6.08
CA ALA A 15 5.75 2.64 -6.51
C ALA A 15 6.09 1.75 -7.70
N LEU A 16 6.85 2.24 -8.68
CA LEU A 16 7.30 1.45 -9.80
C LEU A 16 8.26 0.33 -9.37
N ASP A 17 9.22 0.63 -8.49
CA ASP A 17 10.15 -0.35 -7.95
C ASP A 17 9.42 -1.46 -7.16
N LEU A 18 8.44 -1.07 -6.34
CA LEU A 18 7.57 -2.00 -5.62
C LEU A 18 6.73 -2.85 -6.58
N ALA A 19 6.13 -2.24 -7.60
CA ALA A 19 5.33 -2.95 -8.59
C ALA A 19 6.14 -4.02 -9.33
N ILE A 20 7.37 -3.70 -9.72
CA ILE A 20 8.28 -4.64 -10.38
C ILE A 20 8.70 -5.76 -9.42
N SER A 21 9.15 -5.41 -8.20
CA SER A 21 9.63 -6.41 -7.23
C SER A 21 8.54 -7.38 -6.78
N GLN A 22 7.30 -6.89 -6.62
CA GLN A 22 6.16 -7.68 -6.16
C GLN A 22 5.30 -8.24 -7.31
N LYS A 23 5.66 -7.95 -8.56
CA LYS A 23 4.86 -8.32 -9.76
C LYS A 23 3.38 -7.91 -9.62
N HIS A 24 3.14 -6.70 -9.13
CA HIS A 24 1.79 -6.13 -8.95
C HIS A 24 1.61 -4.87 -9.81
N SER A 25 0.37 -4.40 -9.93
CA SER A 25 0.07 -3.14 -10.60
C SER A 25 0.74 -1.95 -9.88
N VAL A 26 1.15 -0.94 -10.65
CA VAL A 26 1.68 0.32 -10.10
C VAL A 26 0.63 1.01 -9.21
N TYR A 27 -0.66 0.93 -9.55
CA TYR A 27 -1.72 1.54 -8.75
C TYR A 27 -1.77 0.98 -7.32
N ASP A 28 -1.66 -0.33 -7.16
CA ASP A 28 -1.64 -0.95 -5.83
C ASP A 28 -0.33 -0.64 -5.09
N ALA A 29 0.78 -0.58 -5.84
CA ALA A 29 2.08 -0.27 -5.30
C ALA A 29 2.21 1.19 -4.83
N VAL A 30 1.46 2.14 -5.41
CA VAL A 30 1.43 3.55 -4.94
C VAL A 30 0.95 3.63 -3.49
N TYR A 31 -0.06 2.86 -3.10
CA TYR A 31 -0.53 2.84 -1.71
C TYR A 31 0.49 2.21 -0.76
N CYS A 32 1.23 1.20 -1.23
CA CYS A 32 2.33 0.63 -0.45
C CYS A 32 3.48 1.64 -0.28
N ALA A 33 3.84 2.36 -1.35
CA ALA A 33 4.85 3.41 -1.30
C ALA A 33 4.45 4.57 -0.38
N LEU A 34 3.17 4.98 -0.41
CA LEU A 34 2.63 5.99 0.49
C LEU A 34 2.75 5.55 1.95
N ALA A 35 2.34 4.31 2.26
CA ALA A 35 2.42 3.78 3.63
C ALA A 35 3.86 3.73 4.15
N VAL A 36 4.83 3.35 3.31
CA VAL A 36 6.26 3.39 3.65
C VAL A 36 6.73 4.83 3.87
N ASN A 37 6.34 5.77 3.01
CA ASN A 37 6.72 7.18 3.12
C ASN A 37 6.17 7.84 4.39
N LEU A 38 4.97 7.44 4.81
CA LEU A 38 4.31 7.93 6.03
C LEU A 38 4.68 7.14 7.28
N ASP A 39 5.53 6.11 7.16
CA ASP A 39 5.88 5.17 8.24
C ASP A 39 4.64 4.59 8.94
N CYS A 40 3.70 4.05 8.16
CA CYS A 40 2.43 3.54 8.66
C CYS A 40 1.97 2.25 7.98
N GLU A 41 0.88 1.67 8.48
CA GLU A 41 0.25 0.48 7.89
C GLU A 41 -0.65 0.87 6.70
N LEU A 42 -0.64 0.05 5.65
CA LEU A 42 -1.66 0.12 4.59
C LEU A 42 -2.86 -0.71 5.02
N ILE A 43 -3.96 -0.04 5.37
CA ILE A 43 -5.25 -0.69 5.65
C ILE A 43 -6.11 -0.64 4.40
N THR A 44 -6.51 -1.80 3.88
CA THR A 44 -7.34 -1.91 2.68
C THR A 44 -8.48 -2.91 2.84
N ALA A 45 -9.57 -2.68 2.11
CA ALA A 45 -10.67 -3.65 1.95
C ALA A 45 -10.43 -4.62 0.76
N ASP A 46 -9.32 -4.47 0.03
CA ASP A 46 -8.96 -5.37 -1.07
C ASP A 46 -8.25 -6.61 -0.51
N SER A 47 -9.01 -7.70 -0.38
CA SER A 47 -8.49 -8.99 0.08
C SER A 47 -7.53 -9.63 -0.91
N ALA A 48 -7.64 -9.35 -2.21
CA ALA A 48 -6.75 -9.89 -3.23
C ALA A 48 -5.37 -9.23 -3.17
N LEU A 49 -5.32 -7.91 -2.95
CA LEU A 49 -4.09 -7.16 -2.71
C LEU A 49 -3.36 -7.71 -1.47
N VAL A 50 -4.07 -7.86 -0.35
CA VAL A 50 -3.49 -8.39 0.90
C VAL A 50 -2.96 -9.81 0.68
N SER A 51 -3.73 -10.68 0.02
CA SER A 51 -3.32 -12.07 -0.24
C SER A 51 -2.03 -12.18 -1.07
N LYS A 52 -1.79 -11.22 -1.97
CA LYS A 52 -0.60 -11.20 -2.82
C LYS A 52 0.61 -10.55 -2.14
N LEU A 53 0.38 -9.47 -1.39
CA LEU A 53 1.46 -8.60 -0.92
C LEU A 53 1.86 -8.85 0.53
N ALA A 54 0.94 -9.26 1.42
CA ALA A 54 1.20 -9.34 2.86
C ALA A 54 2.31 -10.33 3.23
N GLY A 55 2.60 -11.32 2.37
CA GLY A 55 3.72 -12.25 2.57
C GLY A 55 5.09 -11.59 2.51
N ASN A 56 5.25 -10.56 1.67
CA ASN A 56 6.51 -9.82 1.51
C ASN A 56 6.47 -8.44 2.17
N LEU A 57 5.27 -7.88 2.36
CA LEU A 57 5.00 -6.55 2.89
C LEU A 57 4.05 -6.65 4.10
N PRO A 58 4.57 -6.98 5.31
CA PRO A 58 3.72 -7.28 6.47
C PRO A 58 2.92 -6.08 6.99
N PHE A 59 3.24 -4.86 6.56
CA PHE A 59 2.48 -3.64 6.88
C PHE A 59 1.19 -3.49 6.05
N VAL A 60 0.95 -4.38 5.08
CA VAL A 60 -0.27 -4.41 4.26
C VAL A 60 -1.31 -5.32 4.93
N ARG A 61 -2.41 -4.74 5.41
CA ARG A 61 -3.41 -5.44 6.22
C ARG A 61 -4.83 -5.24 5.70
N HIS A 62 -5.62 -6.29 5.84
CA HIS A 62 -7.05 -6.22 5.52
C HIS A 62 -7.81 -5.52 6.64
N LEU A 63 -8.80 -4.68 6.28
CA LEU A 63 -9.64 -3.95 7.23
C LEU A 63 -10.38 -4.88 8.21
N SER A 64 -10.73 -6.11 7.79
CA SER A 64 -11.38 -7.08 8.67
C SER A 64 -10.53 -7.55 9.84
N THR A 65 -9.24 -7.19 9.89
CA THR A 65 -8.38 -7.49 11.04
C THR A 65 -8.62 -6.53 12.22
N PHE A 66 -9.42 -5.49 12.01
CA PHE A 66 -9.85 -4.57 13.06
C PHE A 66 -11.26 -4.97 13.51
N ASN A 67 -11.45 -5.10 14.82
CA ASN A 67 -12.79 -5.21 15.41
C ASN A 67 -13.39 -3.80 15.46
N LEU A 68 -13.97 -3.36 14.33
CA LEU A 68 -14.71 -2.12 14.20
C LEU A 68 -16.20 -2.33 14.51
#